data_AF-A0A3C1K5W5-F1
#
_entry.id   AF-A0A3C1K5W5-F1
#
_cell.length_a   1.000
_cell.length_b   1.000
_cell.length_c   1.000
_cell.angle_alpha   90.00
_cell.angle_beta   90.00
_cell.angle_gamma   90.00
#
_symmetry.space_group_name_H-M   'P 1'
#
loop_
_entity.id
_entity.type
_entity.pdbx_description
1 polymer ?
#
loop_
_entity_poly.entity_id
_entity_poly.type
_entity_poly.pdbx_seq_one_letter_code
_entity_poly.pdbx_strand_id
1 'polypeptide(L)' 'MENIKEEFLFPQRISLAMAYVPYQPFNNLYDPETSLKRGTIFKALDMPFMGGKGLRK' A
#
# COMPACT_ATOMS: atom_id res chain seq x y z
N MET A 1 -19.45 -4.50 -16.70
CA MET A 1 -18.44 -5.28 -15.96
C MET A 1 -18.10 -4.42 -14.77
N GLU A 2 -18.57 -4.84 -13.61
CA GLU A 2 -18.63 -4.00 -12.41
C GLU A 2 -17.25 -3.54 -11.97
N ASN A 3 -17.19 -2.26 -11.67
CA ASN A 3 -16.04 -1.52 -11.22
C ASN A 3 -15.76 -1.95 -9.77
N ILE A 4 -15.07 -3.07 -9.58
CA ILE A 4 -14.63 -3.53 -8.26
C ILE A 4 -13.53 -2.56 -7.83
N LYS A 5 -13.93 -1.51 -7.10
CA LYS A 5 -13.02 -0.86 -6.16
C LYS A 5 -12.61 -1.98 -5.20
N GLU A 6 -11.34 -2.31 -5.11
CA GLU A 6 -10.88 -3.22 -4.07
C GLU A 6 -11.19 -2.58 -2.71
N GLU A 7 -12.35 -2.90 -2.18
CA GLU A 7 -12.68 -2.63 -0.80
C GLU A 7 -11.80 -3.55 0.02
N PHE A 8 -10.91 -2.99 0.83
CA PHE A 8 -10.13 -3.76 1.79
C PHE A 8 -11.10 -4.45 2.76
N LEU A 9 -11.42 -5.71 2.47
CA LEU A 9 -12.35 -6.49 3.25
C LEU A 9 -11.66 -6.90 4.56
N PHE A 10 -11.99 -6.21 5.65
CA PHE A 10 -11.71 -6.72 6.98
C PHE A 10 -12.52 -8.00 7.20
N PRO A 11 -11.95 -9.03 7.85
CA PRO A 11 -12.71 -10.24 8.18
C PRO A 11 -13.88 -9.88 9.10
N GLN A 12 -15.01 -10.57 8.96
CA GLN A 12 -16.24 -10.33 9.76
C GLN A 12 -15.99 -10.39 11.27
N ARG A 13 -14.94 -11.11 11.70
CA ARG A 13 -14.47 -11.21 13.08
C ARG A 13 -13.00 -10.78 13.13
N ILE A 14 -12.76 -9.59 13.67
CA ILE A 14 -11.42 -9.08 13.97
C ILE A 14 -11.04 -9.39 15.41
N SER A 15 -9.79 -9.78 15.62
CA SER A 15 -9.17 -9.91 16.93
C SER A 15 -8.66 -8.55 17.38
N LEU A 16 -8.91 -8.21 18.64
CA LEU A 16 -8.35 -7.00 19.23
C LEU A 16 -6.81 -7.09 19.25
N ALA A 17 -6.17 -5.93 19.10
CA ALA A 17 -4.72 -5.78 19.10
C ALA A 17 -3.95 -6.54 17.98
N MET A 18 -4.63 -6.90 16.88
CA MET A 18 -3.97 -7.44 15.68
C MET A 18 -3.93 -6.38 14.56
N ALA A 19 -2.80 -6.35 13.84
CA ALA A 19 -2.68 -5.56 12.62
C ALA A 19 -3.15 -6.38 11.41
N TYR A 20 -4.00 -5.79 10.58
CA TYR A 20 -4.50 -6.40 9.35
C TYR A 20 -3.87 -5.68 8.16
N VAL A 21 -2.99 -6.39 7.46
CA VAL A 21 -2.29 -5.87 6.28
C VAL A 21 -2.97 -6.41 5.03
N PRO A 22 -3.29 -5.56 4.05
CA PRO A 22 -3.88 -6.03 2.81
C PRO A 22 -2.92 -6.91 2.00
N TYR A 23 -3.49 -7.76 1.15
CA TYR A 23 -2.69 -8.54 0.21
C TYR A 23 -1.96 -7.61 -0.76
N GLN A 24 -0.65 -7.78 -0.87
CA GLN A 24 0.17 -7.07 -1.84
C GLN A 24 0.34 -7.96 -3.08
N PRO A 25 -0.30 -7.65 -4.22
CA PRO A 25 -0.12 -8.42 -5.43
C PRO A 25 1.29 -8.26 -5.99
N PHE A 26 1.85 -9.34 -6.53
CA PHE A 26 3.17 -9.33 -7.15
C PHE A 26 3.12 -8.81 -8.58
N ASN A 27 2.83 -7.52 -8.74
CA ASN A 27 2.67 -6.87 -10.04
C ASN A 27 3.26 -5.46 -10.06
N ASN A 28 3.33 -4.88 -11.26
CA ASN A 28 3.78 -3.50 -11.48
C ASN A 28 5.10 -3.15 -10.78
N LEU A 29 6.15 -3.92 -11.09
CA LEU A 29 7.45 -3.83 -10.44
C LEU A 29 8.40 -2.86 -11.14
N TYR A 30 9.39 -2.35 -10.41
CA TYR A 30 10.58 -1.71 -10.96
C TYR A 30 11.57 -2.76 -11.48
N ASP A 31 12.48 -2.34 -12.35
CA ASP A 31 13.67 -3.12 -12.68
C ASP A 31 14.63 -3.19 -11.47
N PRO A 32 15.60 -4.12 -11.45
CA PRO A 32 16.47 -4.31 -10.29
C PRO A 32 17.27 -3.07 -9.86
N GLU A 33 17.80 -2.28 -10.80
CA GLU A 33 18.62 -1.11 -10.47
C GLU A 33 17.78 0.00 -9.85
N THR A 34 16.61 0.28 -10.43
CA THR A 34 15.66 1.25 -9.89
C THR A 34 15.13 0.80 -8.53
N SER A 35 14.82 -0.49 -8.38
CA SER A 35 14.32 -1.06 -7.13
C SER A 35 15.30 -0.88 -5.98
N LEU A 36 16.59 -1.10 -6.24
CA LEU A 36 17.66 -0.89 -5.26
C LEU A 36 17.73 0.58 -4.81
N LYS A 37 17.62 1.52 -5.76
CA LYS A 37 17.63 2.96 -5.46
C LYS A 37 16.39 3.40 -4.65
N ARG A 38 15.22 2.79 -4.89
CA ARG A 38 13.96 3.12 -4.20
C ARG A 38 13.78 2.38 -2.87
N GLY A 39 14.50 1.28 -2.64
CA GLY A 39 14.34 0.44 -1.45
C GLY A 39 13.11 -0.48 -1.49
N THR A 40 12.46 -0.59 -2.65
CA THR A 40 11.33 -1.50 -2.89
C THR A 40 11.25 -1.85 -4.38
N ILE A 41 10.90 -3.10 -4.69
CA ILE A 41 10.58 -3.52 -6.07
C ILE A 41 9.16 -3.11 -6.47
N PHE A 42 8.27 -2.87 -5.50
CA PHE A 42 6.87 -2.60 -5.75
C PHE A 42 6.65 -1.10 -5.93
N LYS A 43 6.28 -0.69 -7.15
CA LYS A 43 6.00 0.73 -7.45
C LYS A 43 4.90 1.30 -6.56
N ALA A 44 3.90 0.47 -6.21
CA ALA A 44 2.81 0.86 -5.32
C ALA A 44 3.27 1.25 -3.92
N LEU A 45 4.46 0.83 -3.48
CA LEU A 45 5.02 1.17 -2.17
C LEU A 45 5.94 2.41 -2.20
N ASP A 46 6.37 2.87 -3.37
CA ASP A 46 7.18 4.09 -3.52
C ASP A 46 6.27 5.33 -3.57
N MET A 47 5.64 5.64 -2.44
CA MET A 47 4.78 6.82 -2.29
C MET A 47 5.59 8.00 -1.74
N PRO A 48 5.37 9.23 -2.25
CA PRO A 48 6.05 10.40 -1.72
C PRO A 48 5.71 10.59 -0.25
N PHE A 49 6.72 10.87 0.58
CA PHE A 49 6.48 11.23 1.97
C PHE A 49 5.78 12.60 2.03
N MET A 50 4.45 12.59 2.18
CA MET A 50 3.63 13.79 2.36
C MET A 50 3.66 14.25 3.82
N GLY A 51 4.86 14.32 4.42
CA GLY A 51 5.08 14.67 5.81
C GLY A 51 4.10 15.74 6.26
N GLY A 52 3.27 15.42 7.25
CA GLY A 52 2.13 16.24 7.61
C GLY A 52 2.56 17.66 7.98
N LYS A 53 2.50 18.59 7.03
CA LYS A 53 1.93 19.90 7.35
C LYS A 53 0.49 19.59 7.71
N GLY A 54 0.22 19.30 8.98
CA GLY A 54 -1.13 19.40 9.50
C GLY A 54 -1.67 20.73 8.99
N LEU A 55 -2.70 20.68 8.15
CA LEU A 55 -3.39 21.89 7.72
C LEU A 55 -3.90 22.58 9.00
N ARG A 56 -3.10 23.50 9.55
CA ARG A 56 -3.65 24.63 10.30
C ARG A 56 -4.09 25.62 9.22
N LYS A 57 -5.35 25.50 8.82
CA LYS A 57 -6.13 26.65 8.40
C LYS A 57 -7.08 27.00 9.52
#